data_AF-A0A2N2ZQS5-F1
#
_entry.id   AF-A0A2N2ZQS5-F1
#
_cell.length_a   1.000
_cell.length_b   1.000
_cell.length_c   1.000
_cell.angle_alpha   90.00
_cell.angle_beta   90.00
_cell.angle_gamma   90.00
#
_symmetry.space_group_name_H-M   'P 1'
#
loop_
_entity.id
_entity.type
_entity.pdbx_description
1 polymer ?
#
loop_
_entity_poly.entity_id
_entity_poly.type
_entity_poly.pdbx_seq_one_letter_code
_entity_poly.pdbx_strand_id
1 'polypeptide(L)'
;MQLKKLLLSTAILILGGNLIAQETNNKQSYLDTTKAKIGQVEVDILSSYYDQDGIHSPVTGGRGTEDLQDLTNTLIISIPYGKNTFSINLGQDNITSASTDNMDTDVSSDSKVDSRNHGDITITHKLNKRKSYHVGAGFSSEYDVTSFNVGGGFSIESKDRNTSLDFNTKVYYDNWLLYQPAEFRPGVDSFVLENFNHQIYDSPNGEDTRTSYNFSLTIARVVNKKLQVSITGDFVYQTGLLNTPFHRVYFDDGFDASGLDELSTIKSKKVRKREFLPDSRIKIPVALRLHYYINSTFIVRGFYRYYYDDRGS
;
A
#
# COMPACT_ATOMS: atom_id res chain seq x y z
N MET A 1 -2.11 31.08 -17.20
CA MET A 1 -1.56 29.83 -17.75
C MET A 1 -2.51 28.70 -17.35
N GLN A 2 -3.16 28.03 -18.32
CA GLN A 2 -4.20 27.03 -18.03
C GLN A 2 -3.55 25.76 -17.48
N LEU A 3 -3.84 25.40 -16.21
CA LEU A 3 -3.47 24.09 -15.66
C LEU A 3 -4.22 23.00 -16.42
N LYS A 4 -3.48 22.19 -17.20
CA LYS A 4 -4.01 20.94 -17.76
C LYS A 4 -4.17 19.95 -16.61
N LYS A 5 -5.40 19.47 -16.40
CA LYS A 5 -5.69 18.36 -15.48
C LYS A 5 -5.01 17.10 -16.02
N LEU A 6 -4.02 16.58 -15.29
CA LEU A 6 -3.38 15.31 -15.59
C LEU A 6 -4.34 14.19 -15.14
N LEU A 7 -4.97 13.51 -16.11
CA LEU A 7 -5.75 12.30 -15.88
C LEU A 7 -4.79 11.11 -15.93
N LEU A 8 -4.46 10.53 -14.77
CA LEU A 8 -3.70 9.29 -14.71
C LEU A 8 -4.68 8.11 -14.87
N SER A 9 -4.78 7.58 -16.09
CA SER A 9 -5.55 6.37 -16.37
C SER A 9 -4.60 5.17 -16.45
N THR A 10 -4.55 4.34 -15.42
CA THR A 10 -3.86 3.05 -15.43
C THR A 10 -4.78 1.96 -15.96
N ALA A 11 -4.34 1.25 -16.99
CA ALA A 11 -4.99 0.06 -17.53
C ALA A 11 -4.19 -1.17 -17.09
N ILE A 12 -4.78 -2.05 -16.28
CA ILE A 12 -4.17 -3.32 -15.86
C ILE A 12 -4.84 -4.45 -16.63
N LEU A 13 -4.07 -5.19 -17.42
CA LEU A 13 -4.48 -6.40 -18.11
C LEU A 13 -4.10 -7.60 -17.24
N ILE A 14 -5.09 -8.30 -16.67
CA ILE A 14 -4.86 -9.54 -15.92
C ILE A 14 -5.30 -10.71 -16.80
N LEU A 15 -4.34 -11.54 -17.22
CA LEU A 15 -4.56 -12.85 -17.85
C LEU A 15 -4.43 -13.93 -16.77
N GLY A 16 -5.49 -14.70 -16.54
CA GLY A 16 -5.49 -15.84 -15.62
C GLY A 16 -5.85 -17.13 -16.37
N GLY A 17 -5.04 -18.18 -16.21
CA GLY A 17 -5.33 -19.53 -16.68
C GLY A 17 -5.82 -20.42 -15.52
N ASN A 18 -6.76 -21.33 -15.79
CA ASN A 18 -7.21 -22.31 -14.80
C ASN A 18 -6.27 -23.52 -14.82
N LEU A 19 -5.69 -23.88 -13.68
CA LEU A 19 -5.10 -25.20 -13.46
C LEU A 19 -6.17 -26.10 -12.83
N ILE A 20 -6.43 -27.24 -13.48
CA ILE A 20 -7.43 -28.22 -13.02
C ILE A 20 -6.81 -29.04 -11.88
N ALA A 21 -7.45 -29.06 -10.71
CA ALA A 21 -7.09 -29.92 -9.59
C ALA A 21 -7.62 -31.36 -9.78
N GLN A 22 -6.88 -32.35 -9.25
CA GLN A 22 -7.27 -33.78 -9.26
C GLN A 22 -8.40 -34.08 -8.26
N GLU A 23 -9.46 -34.76 -8.72
CA GLU A 23 -10.45 -35.40 -7.84
C GLU A 23 -9.87 -36.70 -7.25
N THR A 24 -9.83 -36.80 -5.92
CA THR A 24 -9.58 -38.07 -5.22
C THR A 24 -10.89 -38.64 -4.69
N ASN A 25 -11.31 -39.80 -5.23
CA ASN A 25 -12.47 -40.54 -4.78
C ASN A 25 -12.23 -41.17 -3.40
N ASN A 26 -12.73 -40.55 -2.33
CA ASN A 26 -12.73 -41.16 -1.00
C ASN A 26 -14.03 -41.95 -0.75
N LYS A 27 -13.87 -43.26 -0.51
CA LYS A 27 -14.95 -44.19 -0.14
C LYS A 27 -15.65 -43.75 1.14
N GLN A 28 -16.97 -43.87 1.13
CA GLN A 28 -17.89 -43.52 2.22
C GLN A 28 -17.65 -44.40 3.46
N SER A 29 -17.11 -43.82 4.53
CA SER A 29 -17.21 -44.37 5.89
C SER A 29 -18.35 -43.67 6.63
N TYR A 30 -19.09 -44.42 7.46
CA TYR A 30 -20.25 -43.94 8.23
C TYR A 30 -19.89 -42.67 9.02
N LEU A 31 -20.54 -41.56 8.68
CA LEU A 31 -20.19 -40.21 9.11
C LEU A 31 -20.92 -39.82 10.41
N ASP A 32 -20.15 -39.64 11.47
CA ASP A 32 -20.57 -38.91 12.67
C ASP A 32 -20.86 -37.45 12.29
N THR A 33 -22.12 -37.05 12.36
CA THR A 33 -22.63 -35.73 11.92
C THR A 33 -22.39 -34.61 12.93
N THR A 34 -21.82 -34.91 14.09
CA THR A 34 -21.60 -33.94 15.17
C THR A 34 -20.25 -33.20 15.08
N LYS A 35 -19.29 -33.72 14.30
CA LYS A 35 -17.94 -33.15 14.20
C LYS A 35 -17.81 -32.16 13.03
N ALA A 36 -17.23 -30.99 13.32
CA ALA A 36 -16.86 -30.03 12.29
C ALA A 36 -15.89 -30.67 11.29
N LYS A 37 -16.21 -30.62 10.00
CA LYS A 37 -15.38 -31.16 8.93
C LYS A 37 -14.36 -30.12 8.48
N ILE A 38 -13.14 -30.57 8.25
CA ILE A 38 -12.13 -29.82 7.49
C ILE A 38 -12.62 -29.81 6.03
N GLY A 39 -12.76 -28.61 5.45
CA GLY A 39 -13.01 -28.46 4.02
C GLY A 39 -11.72 -28.58 3.21
N GLN A 40 -11.78 -28.32 1.91
CA GLN A 40 -10.59 -28.30 1.08
C GLN A 40 -9.64 -27.17 1.51
N VAL A 41 -8.41 -27.53 1.86
CA VAL A 41 -7.35 -26.54 2.10
C VAL A 41 -6.87 -26.02 0.75
N GLU A 42 -6.83 -24.70 0.62
CA GLU A 42 -6.35 -24.00 -0.58
C GLU A 42 -5.03 -23.32 -0.26
N VAL A 43 -4.08 -23.43 -1.19
CA VAL A 43 -2.75 -22.83 -1.07
C VAL A 43 -2.48 -22.08 -2.36
N ASP A 44 -2.40 -20.75 -2.25
CA ASP A 44 -2.14 -19.85 -3.37
C ASP A 44 -0.72 -19.30 -3.25
N ILE A 45 0.00 -19.34 -4.37
CA ILE A 45 1.32 -18.72 -4.49
C ILE A 45 1.21 -17.66 -5.58
N LEU A 46 1.46 -16.41 -5.19
CA LEU A 46 1.33 -15.23 -6.03
C LEU A 46 2.71 -14.59 -6.16
N SER A 47 3.05 -14.17 -7.37
CA SER A 47 4.27 -13.42 -7.65
C SER A 47 3.93 -12.28 -8.60
N SER A 48 4.44 -11.09 -8.33
CA SER A 48 4.32 -9.93 -9.21
C SER A 48 5.66 -9.26 -9.40
N TYR A 49 5.89 -8.84 -10.65
CA TYR A 49 7.03 -8.04 -11.05
C TYR A 49 6.53 -6.73 -11.63
N TYR A 50 7.05 -5.63 -11.12
CA TYR A 50 6.85 -4.30 -11.65
C TYR A 50 8.19 -3.69 -12.03
N ASP A 51 8.18 -2.95 -13.13
CA ASP A 51 9.35 -2.30 -13.71
C ASP A 51 8.88 -0.96 -14.27
N GLN A 52 9.55 0.10 -13.84
CA GLN A 52 9.33 1.45 -14.30
C GLN A 52 10.68 2.03 -14.71
N ASP A 53 10.68 2.74 -15.83
CA ASP A 53 11.81 3.54 -16.30
C ASP A 53 11.30 4.91 -16.77
N GLY A 54 12.13 5.93 -16.63
CA GLY A 54 11.80 7.32 -16.88
C GLY A 54 12.95 8.26 -16.51
N ILE A 55 12.83 9.54 -16.89
CA ILE A 55 13.91 10.53 -16.72
C ILE A 55 13.49 11.77 -15.91
N HIS A 56 12.28 11.78 -15.35
CA HIS A 56 11.72 12.88 -14.57
C HIS A 56 11.50 12.48 -13.12
N SER A 57 12.58 12.03 -12.46
CA SER A 57 12.52 11.57 -11.08
C SER A 57 11.90 12.60 -10.12
N PRO A 58 10.82 12.24 -9.39
CA PRO A 58 10.15 13.16 -8.46
C PRO A 58 11.02 13.49 -7.24
N VAL A 59 11.96 12.61 -6.87
CA VAL A 59 12.82 12.76 -5.69
C VAL A 59 13.98 13.75 -5.89
N THR A 60 14.24 14.18 -7.13
CA THR A 60 15.29 15.15 -7.51
C THR A 60 14.71 16.43 -8.10
N GLY A 61 13.40 16.67 -7.97
CA GLY A 61 12.74 17.83 -8.57
C GLY A 61 12.61 17.74 -10.10
N GLY A 62 12.46 16.53 -10.64
CA GLY A 62 12.19 16.27 -12.05
C GLY A 62 13.42 16.00 -12.92
N ARG A 63 14.58 15.67 -12.34
CA ARG A 63 15.85 15.41 -13.06
C ARG A 63 16.47 14.07 -12.68
N GLY A 64 16.63 13.14 -13.61
CA GLY A 64 17.31 11.86 -13.35
C GLY A 64 16.36 10.67 -13.43
N THR A 65 16.89 9.46 -13.23
CA THR A 65 16.18 8.22 -13.53
C THR A 65 15.02 7.93 -12.56
N GLU A 66 13.93 7.40 -13.11
CA GLU A 66 12.77 6.85 -12.39
C GLU A 66 12.84 5.31 -12.27
N ASP A 67 14.00 4.71 -12.54
CA ASP A 67 14.19 3.26 -12.50
C ASP A 67 13.74 2.69 -11.14
N LEU A 68 12.76 1.80 -11.22
CA LEU A 68 12.18 1.12 -10.06
C LEU A 68 11.73 -0.27 -10.48
N GLN A 69 12.26 -1.28 -9.80
CA GLN A 69 11.83 -2.67 -9.92
C GLN A 69 11.27 -3.13 -8.58
N ASP A 70 10.14 -3.84 -8.64
CA ASP A 70 9.51 -4.41 -7.46
C ASP A 70 9.14 -5.87 -7.73
N LEU A 71 9.71 -6.76 -6.93
CA LEU A 71 9.43 -8.19 -6.94
C LEU A 71 8.75 -8.59 -5.63
N THR A 72 7.44 -8.79 -5.71
CA THR A 72 6.59 -9.26 -4.61
C THR A 72 6.27 -10.73 -4.76
N ASN A 73 6.45 -11.50 -3.69
CA ASN A 73 5.99 -12.88 -3.58
C ASN A 73 5.08 -13.04 -2.38
N THR A 74 4.01 -13.81 -2.51
CA THR A 74 3.03 -14.03 -1.45
C THR A 74 2.53 -15.47 -1.45
N LEU A 75 2.42 -16.06 -0.26
CA LEU A 75 1.84 -17.37 0.00
C LEU A 75 0.59 -17.18 0.87
N ILE A 76 -0.56 -17.65 0.38
CA ILE A 76 -1.83 -17.61 1.11
C ILE A 76 -2.30 -19.04 1.36
N ILE A 77 -2.56 -19.38 2.61
CA ILE A 77 -3.08 -20.68 3.02
C ILE A 77 -4.45 -20.47 3.63
N SER A 78 -5.48 -21.09 3.03
CA SER A 78 -6.88 -21.01 3.48
C SER A 78 -7.36 -22.37 3.97
N ILE A 79 -7.65 -22.45 5.27
CA ILE A 79 -8.06 -23.67 5.97
C ILE A 79 -9.51 -23.53 6.44
N PRO A 80 -10.49 -24.05 5.68
CA PRO A 80 -11.88 -24.11 6.13
C PRO A 80 -12.07 -25.21 7.19
N TYR A 81 -12.64 -24.85 8.33
CA TYR A 81 -12.97 -25.78 9.41
C TYR A 81 -14.35 -25.46 10.00
N GLY A 82 -15.35 -26.28 9.67
CA GLY A 82 -16.73 -26.06 10.08
C GLY A 82 -17.30 -24.73 9.56
N LYS A 83 -17.65 -23.81 10.47
CA LYS A 83 -18.12 -22.45 10.12
C LYS A 83 -16.98 -21.44 9.99
N ASN A 84 -15.76 -21.84 10.33
CA ASN A 84 -14.60 -20.95 10.32
C ASN A 84 -13.76 -21.18 9.05
N THR A 85 -13.06 -20.15 8.63
CA THR A 85 -11.97 -20.23 7.64
C THR A 85 -10.79 -19.47 8.23
N PHE A 86 -9.68 -20.18 8.43
CA PHE A 86 -8.42 -19.61 8.87
C PHE A 86 -7.59 -19.29 7.64
N SER A 87 -7.16 -18.05 7.50
CA SER A 87 -6.30 -17.59 6.42
C SER A 87 -4.97 -17.16 7.02
N ILE A 88 -3.87 -17.67 6.47
CA ILE A 88 -2.51 -17.28 6.80
C ILE A 88 -1.90 -16.72 5.52
N ASN A 89 -1.39 -15.51 5.58
CA ASN A 89 -0.76 -14.82 4.47
C ASN A 89 0.68 -14.48 4.86
N LEU A 90 1.65 -14.82 4.02
CA LEU A 90 3.07 -14.53 4.19
C LEU A 90 3.60 -13.95 2.89
N GLY A 91 4.38 -12.88 2.94
CA GLY A 91 4.95 -12.30 1.73
C GLY A 91 6.28 -11.61 1.95
N GLN A 92 6.98 -11.43 0.84
CA GLN A 92 8.24 -10.74 0.75
C GLN A 92 8.24 -9.86 -0.50
N ASP A 93 8.53 -8.58 -0.31
CA ASP A 93 8.72 -7.60 -1.37
C ASP A 93 10.20 -7.26 -1.44
N ASN A 94 10.74 -7.19 -2.65
CA ASN A 94 12.10 -6.71 -2.90
C ASN A 94 12.02 -5.58 -3.90
N ILE A 95 12.31 -4.38 -3.42
CA ILE A 95 12.22 -3.15 -4.20
C ILE A 95 13.64 -2.67 -4.49
N THR A 96 13.93 -2.39 -5.74
CA THR A 96 15.14 -1.69 -6.17
C THR A 96 14.72 -0.38 -6.79
N SER A 97 15.40 0.72 -6.44
CA SER A 97 15.17 1.99 -7.11
C SER A 97 16.42 2.83 -7.16
N ALA A 98 16.57 3.56 -8.27
CA ALA A 98 17.60 4.59 -8.40
C ALA A 98 17.35 5.80 -7.47
N SER A 99 16.11 6.00 -7.00
CA SER A 99 15.79 7.06 -6.05
C SER A 99 16.23 6.77 -4.61
N THR A 100 16.37 5.49 -4.25
CA THR A 100 16.83 5.06 -2.93
C THR A 100 18.31 5.39 -2.71
N ASP A 101 19.12 5.44 -3.77
CA ASP A 101 20.55 5.82 -3.73
C ASP A 101 20.72 7.34 -3.54
N ASN A 102 19.86 8.14 -4.18
CA ASN A 102 19.82 9.61 -4.08
C ASN A 102 19.44 10.17 -2.69
N MET A 103 19.32 9.32 -1.66
CA MET A 103 19.15 9.74 -0.27
C MET A 103 20.49 10.10 0.41
N ASP A 104 21.61 9.64 -0.13
CA ASP A 104 22.95 10.11 0.25
C ASP A 104 23.38 11.31 -0.62
N THR A 105 24.51 11.94 -0.30
CA THR A 105 25.08 13.07 -1.07
C THR A 105 25.80 12.65 -2.35
N ASP A 106 25.95 11.34 -2.58
CA ASP A 106 26.47 10.80 -3.83
C ASP A 106 25.30 10.51 -4.77
N VAL A 107 25.28 11.22 -5.90
CA VAL A 107 24.41 10.90 -7.04
C VAL A 107 25.12 9.79 -7.82
N SER A 108 25.30 8.62 -7.21
CA SER A 108 25.71 7.43 -7.93
C SER A 108 24.50 6.74 -8.55
N SER A 109 24.75 6.05 -9.65
CA SER A 109 23.73 5.51 -10.57
C SER A 109 23.20 4.13 -10.19
N ASP A 110 23.52 3.63 -8.99
CA ASP A 110 23.43 2.20 -8.70
C ASP A 110 22.34 1.92 -7.67
N SER A 111 21.35 1.13 -8.07
CA SER A 111 20.11 0.89 -7.31
C SER A 111 20.38 0.25 -5.94
N LYS A 112 19.78 0.84 -4.89
CA LYS A 112 19.77 0.23 -3.55
C LYS A 112 18.56 -0.70 -3.43
N VAL A 113 18.81 -1.92 -2.94
CA VAL A 113 17.78 -2.92 -2.67
C VAL A 113 17.23 -2.71 -1.26
N ASP A 114 15.91 -2.59 -1.13
CA ASP A 114 15.20 -2.67 0.13
C ASP A 114 14.25 -3.87 0.11
N SER A 115 14.04 -4.50 1.26
CA SER A 115 13.20 -5.68 1.39
C SER A 115 12.20 -5.55 2.52
N ARG A 116 10.95 -5.85 2.21
CA ARG A 116 9.87 -5.96 3.17
C ARG A 116 9.51 -7.42 3.36
N ASN A 117 9.38 -7.85 4.61
CA ASN A 117 8.70 -9.10 4.95
C ASN A 117 7.40 -8.78 5.66
N HIS A 118 6.32 -9.48 5.32
CA HIS A 118 5.03 -9.28 5.96
C HIS A 118 4.29 -10.61 6.18
N GLY A 119 3.39 -10.61 7.15
CA GLY A 119 2.48 -11.71 7.37
C GLY A 119 1.25 -11.31 8.15
N ASP A 120 0.13 -12.00 7.90
CA ASP A 120 -1.11 -11.81 8.61
C ASP A 120 -1.90 -13.11 8.79
N ILE A 121 -2.72 -13.13 9.83
CA ILE A 121 -3.62 -14.23 10.14
C ILE A 121 -5.01 -13.64 10.29
N THR A 122 -5.97 -14.23 9.56
CA THR A 122 -7.38 -13.81 9.59
C THR A 122 -8.28 -15.02 9.85
N ILE A 123 -9.22 -14.87 10.77
CA ILE A 123 -10.27 -15.86 11.04
C ILE A 123 -11.59 -15.29 10.53
N THR A 124 -12.20 -15.97 9.57
CA THR A 124 -13.56 -15.66 9.10
C THR A 124 -14.56 -16.65 9.69
N HIS A 125 -15.60 -16.16 10.34
CA HIS A 125 -16.69 -16.97 10.89
C HIS A 125 -18.00 -16.75 10.11
N LYS A 126 -18.57 -17.82 9.56
CA LYS A 126 -19.88 -17.81 8.91
C LYS A 126 -21.00 -17.94 9.93
N LEU A 127 -21.70 -16.82 10.19
CA LEU A 127 -22.89 -16.81 11.03
C LEU A 127 -24.01 -17.63 10.38
N ASN A 128 -24.21 -17.43 9.07
CA ASN A 128 -25.13 -18.21 8.24
C ASN A 128 -24.68 -18.18 6.77
N LYS A 129 -25.52 -18.69 5.87
CA LYS A 129 -25.25 -18.78 4.42
C LYS A 129 -25.05 -17.44 3.68
N ARG A 130 -25.25 -16.30 4.35
CA ARG A 130 -25.28 -14.93 3.79
C ARG A 130 -24.65 -13.88 4.71
N LYS A 131 -24.12 -14.29 5.87
CA LYS A 131 -23.53 -13.38 6.85
C LYS A 131 -22.27 -14.00 7.42
N SER A 132 -21.20 -13.23 7.42
CA SER A 132 -19.94 -13.59 8.07
C SER A 132 -19.32 -12.36 8.72
N TYR A 133 -18.46 -12.60 9.69
CA TYR A 133 -17.52 -11.60 10.17
C TYR A 133 -16.13 -12.18 10.12
N HIS A 134 -15.12 -11.32 10.11
CA HIS A 134 -13.73 -11.73 10.24
C HIS A 134 -12.98 -10.82 11.18
N VAL A 135 -11.93 -11.37 11.77
CA VAL A 135 -10.98 -10.65 12.61
C VAL A 135 -9.59 -11.14 12.24
N GLY A 136 -8.61 -10.24 12.22
CA GLY A 136 -7.25 -10.58 11.86
C GLY A 136 -6.24 -9.61 12.43
N ALA A 137 -4.99 -10.06 12.43
CA ALA A 137 -3.84 -9.27 12.82
C ALA A 137 -2.66 -9.59 11.90
N GLY A 138 -1.78 -8.64 11.71
CA GLY A 138 -0.61 -8.81 10.88
C GLY A 138 0.57 -7.97 11.36
N PHE A 139 1.73 -8.31 10.83
CA PHE A 139 2.99 -7.67 11.09
C PHE A 139 3.76 -7.51 9.78
N SER A 140 4.51 -6.42 9.64
CA SER A 140 5.52 -6.30 8.59
C SER A 140 6.76 -5.59 9.10
N SER A 141 7.90 -5.91 8.49
CA SER A 141 9.18 -5.27 8.74
C SER A 141 9.86 -4.95 7.43
N GLU A 142 10.31 -3.71 7.32
CA GLU A 142 11.23 -3.16 6.34
C GLU A 142 12.54 -2.83 7.08
N TYR A 143 13.53 -2.25 6.40
CA TYR A 143 14.81 -1.89 7.03
C TYR A 143 14.65 -0.87 8.17
N ASP A 144 13.82 0.15 7.96
CA ASP A 144 13.63 1.29 8.87
C ASP A 144 12.20 1.38 9.43
N VAL A 145 11.31 0.46 9.07
CA VAL A 145 9.91 0.47 9.52
C VAL A 145 9.49 -0.89 10.03
N THR A 146 8.85 -0.90 11.20
CA THR A 146 8.06 -2.05 11.66
C THR A 146 6.61 -1.63 11.79
N SER A 147 5.69 -2.48 11.35
CA SER A 147 4.26 -2.18 11.37
C SER A 147 3.49 -3.35 11.95
N PHE A 148 2.58 -3.03 12.87
CA PHE A 148 1.59 -3.96 13.39
C PHE A 148 0.21 -3.50 12.99
N ASN A 149 -0.67 -4.43 12.65
CA ASN A 149 -2.04 -4.10 12.33
C ASN A 149 -3.04 -5.09 12.91
N VAL A 150 -4.22 -4.58 13.25
CA VAL A 150 -5.39 -5.36 13.66
C VAL A 150 -6.61 -4.86 12.91
N GLY A 151 -7.50 -5.76 12.55
CA GLY A 151 -8.70 -5.39 11.82
C GLY A 151 -9.77 -6.45 11.89
N GLY A 152 -10.92 -6.08 11.35
CA GLY A 152 -12.04 -6.97 11.21
C GLY A 152 -13.12 -6.35 10.35
N GLY A 153 -14.13 -7.15 10.06
CA GLY A 153 -15.17 -6.72 9.16
C GLY A 153 -16.38 -7.64 9.21
N PHE A 154 -17.44 -7.19 8.55
CA PHE A 154 -18.66 -7.98 8.35
C PHE A 154 -19.06 -7.95 6.88
N SER A 155 -19.58 -9.09 6.43
CA SER A 155 -20.10 -9.28 5.07
C SER A 155 -21.53 -9.76 5.15
N ILE A 156 -22.41 -9.12 4.39
CA ILE A 156 -23.84 -9.45 4.32
C ILE A 156 -24.27 -9.54 2.87
N GLU A 157 -24.95 -10.62 2.52
CA GLU A 157 -25.55 -10.81 1.21
C GLU A 157 -27.07 -10.69 1.25
N SER A 158 -27.65 -10.17 0.17
CA SER A 158 -29.09 -10.17 -0.06
C SER A 158 -29.67 -11.59 -0.13
N LYS A 159 -30.99 -11.72 0.00
CA LYS A 159 -31.66 -13.05 -0.01
C LYS A 159 -31.44 -13.79 -1.34
N ASP A 160 -31.44 -13.06 -2.45
CA ASP A 160 -31.21 -13.52 -3.81
C ASP A 160 -29.72 -13.56 -4.20
N ARG A 161 -28.82 -13.18 -3.27
CA ARG A 161 -27.35 -13.20 -3.45
C ARG A 161 -26.85 -12.40 -4.66
N ASN A 162 -27.62 -11.43 -5.11
CA ASN A 162 -27.18 -10.51 -6.16
C ASN A 162 -26.54 -9.24 -5.60
N THR A 163 -26.62 -8.99 -4.29
CA THR A 163 -26.08 -7.78 -3.66
C THR A 163 -25.30 -8.17 -2.41
N SER A 164 -24.07 -7.65 -2.26
CA SER A 164 -23.26 -7.74 -1.05
C SER A 164 -23.04 -6.36 -0.44
N LEU A 165 -22.93 -6.34 0.88
CA LEU A 165 -22.50 -5.22 1.70
C LEU A 165 -21.34 -5.71 2.56
N ASP A 166 -20.19 -5.08 2.40
CA ASP A 166 -18.94 -5.43 3.07
C ASP A 166 -18.42 -4.21 3.81
N PHE A 167 -18.22 -4.35 5.12
CA PHE A 167 -17.61 -3.33 5.95
C PHE A 167 -16.33 -3.87 6.55
N ASN A 168 -15.27 -3.06 6.50
CA ASN A 168 -13.95 -3.41 7.03
C ASN A 168 -13.40 -2.24 7.83
N THR A 169 -12.77 -2.55 8.96
CA THR A 169 -12.01 -1.60 9.75
C THR A 169 -10.64 -2.19 10.06
N LYS A 170 -9.59 -1.36 10.00
CA LYS A 170 -8.22 -1.79 10.26
C LYS A 170 -7.45 -0.64 10.88
N VAL A 171 -6.68 -0.95 11.91
CA VAL A 171 -5.79 -0.02 12.59
C VAL A 171 -4.37 -0.49 12.36
N TYR A 172 -3.50 0.44 11.97
CA TYR A 172 -2.07 0.23 11.81
C TYR A 172 -1.33 1.06 12.85
N TYR A 173 -0.30 0.47 13.41
CA TYR A 173 0.68 1.13 14.25
C TYR A 173 2.06 0.88 13.62
N ASP A 174 2.62 1.93 13.05
CA ASP A 174 3.92 1.91 12.40
C ASP A 174 4.94 2.57 13.33
N ASN A 175 6.08 1.92 13.56
CA ASN A 175 7.25 2.49 14.19
C ASN A 175 8.35 2.69 13.14
N TRP A 176 8.82 3.92 13.02
CA TRP A 176 9.80 4.37 12.05
C TRP A 176 11.11 4.71 12.75
N LEU A 177 12.20 4.10 12.31
CA LEU A 177 13.55 4.49 12.65
C LEU A 177 13.92 5.73 11.84
N LEU A 178 13.98 6.88 12.49
CA LEU A 178 14.35 8.16 11.89
C LEU A 178 15.87 8.25 11.68
N TYR A 179 16.37 7.94 10.49
CA TYR A 179 17.69 8.44 10.08
C TYR A 179 17.59 9.87 9.55
N GLN A 180 18.60 10.66 9.84
CA GLN A 180 18.73 11.97 9.20
C GLN A 180 19.47 11.81 7.86
N PRO A 181 19.20 12.68 6.87
CA PRO A 181 20.05 12.79 5.68
C PRO A 181 21.52 12.92 6.08
N ALA A 182 22.42 12.38 5.26
CA ALA A 182 23.84 12.25 5.59
C ALA A 182 24.46 13.56 6.10
N GLU A 183 24.04 14.70 5.55
CA GLU A 183 24.51 16.04 5.86
C GLU A 183 24.16 16.54 7.27
N PHE A 184 23.20 15.90 7.95
CA PHE A 184 22.77 16.23 9.31
C PHE A 184 23.25 15.22 10.35
N ARG A 185 24.02 14.20 9.95
CA ARG A 185 24.56 13.19 10.88
C ARG A 185 25.75 13.76 11.66
N PRO A 186 25.93 13.38 12.95
CA PRO A 186 27.09 13.80 13.73
C PRO A 186 28.39 13.35 13.07
N GLY A 187 29.31 14.29 12.81
CA GLY A 187 30.61 14.01 12.18
C GLY A 187 30.81 14.60 10.78
N VAL A 188 29.79 15.26 10.21
CA VAL A 188 29.93 16.10 9.01
C VAL A 188 30.44 17.49 9.39
N ASP A 189 31.35 18.03 8.58
CA ASP A 189 32.13 19.26 8.78
C ASP A 189 31.36 20.40 9.50
N SER A 190 31.95 20.94 10.57
CA SER A 190 31.36 21.95 11.47
C SER A 190 30.85 23.21 10.76
N PHE A 191 31.36 23.51 9.56
CA PHE A 191 30.94 24.64 8.74
C PHE A 191 29.52 24.47 8.13
N VAL A 192 29.08 23.22 7.94
CA VAL A 192 27.70 22.91 7.51
C VAL A 192 26.74 23.03 8.70
N LEU A 193 27.13 22.52 9.88
CA LEU A 193 26.31 22.54 11.09
C LEU A 193 25.96 23.97 11.58
N GLU A 194 26.88 24.94 11.47
CA GLU A 194 26.65 26.30 11.95
C GLU A 194 25.56 27.05 11.18
N ASN A 195 25.37 26.69 9.92
CA ASN A 195 24.39 27.33 9.05
C ASN A 195 23.02 26.69 9.11
N PHE A 196 22.82 25.50 9.70
CA PHE A 196 21.52 24.84 9.82
C PHE A 196 21.03 24.90 11.28
N ASN A 197 19.82 25.44 11.51
CA ASN A 197 19.19 25.32 12.83
C ASN A 197 18.96 23.84 13.09
N HIS A 198 19.87 23.23 13.84
CA HIS A 198 19.85 21.84 14.24
C HIS A 198 18.72 21.63 15.25
N GLN A 199 17.47 21.61 14.76
CA GLN A 199 16.40 20.92 15.49
C GLN A 199 16.62 19.43 15.26
N ILE A 200 17.43 18.88 16.16
CA ILE A 200 17.47 17.45 16.49
C ILE A 200 16.01 17.01 16.61
N TYR A 201 15.64 15.94 15.90
CA TYR A 201 14.38 15.25 16.22
C TYR A 201 14.45 14.92 17.71
N ASP A 202 13.58 15.52 18.51
CA ASP A 202 13.52 15.32 19.96
C ASP A 202 12.92 13.94 20.28
N SER A 203 13.50 12.90 19.66
CA SER A 203 13.28 11.50 19.94
C SER A 203 14.58 10.97 20.53
N PRO A 204 14.64 10.71 21.84
CA PRO A 204 15.84 10.23 22.54
C PRO A 204 16.47 8.98 21.91
N ASN A 205 15.68 8.22 21.14
CA ASN A 205 16.08 6.97 20.50
C ASN A 205 16.10 7.02 18.96
N GLY A 206 15.75 8.16 18.35
CA GLY A 206 15.66 8.26 16.89
C GLY A 206 14.48 7.48 16.29
N GLU A 207 13.39 7.30 17.03
CA GLU A 207 12.17 6.61 16.57
C GLU A 207 10.96 7.56 16.60
N ASP A 208 10.02 7.40 15.66
CA ASP A 208 8.72 8.06 15.69
C ASP A 208 7.62 7.14 15.16
N THR A 209 6.38 7.42 15.52
CA THR A 209 5.27 6.48 15.35
C THR A 209 4.16 7.09 14.52
N ARG A 210 3.50 6.26 13.72
CA ARG A 210 2.29 6.64 12.98
C ARG A 210 1.18 5.66 13.28
N THR A 211 0.02 6.20 13.66
CA THR A 211 -1.21 5.40 13.78
C THR A 211 -2.14 5.74 12.63
N SER A 212 -2.59 4.72 11.89
CA SER A 212 -3.56 4.87 10.79
C SER A 212 -4.83 4.08 11.06
N TYR A 213 -5.97 4.74 10.98
CA TYR A 213 -7.30 4.16 11.11
C TYR A 213 -7.98 4.12 9.75
N ASN A 214 -8.27 2.92 9.26
CA ASN A 214 -8.88 2.69 7.97
C ASN A 214 -10.28 2.12 8.16
N PHE A 215 -11.27 2.74 7.53
CA PHE A 215 -12.63 2.25 7.45
C PHE A 215 -13.01 2.14 5.97
N SER A 216 -13.63 1.03 5.59
CA SER A 216 -14.04 0.77 4.21
C SER A 216 -15.45 0.21 4.18
N LEU A 217 -16.29 0.77 3.32
CA LEU A 217 -17.62 0.26 3.03
C LEU A 217 -17.72 -0.03 1.53
N THR A 218 -18.07 -1.25 1.19
CA THR A 218 -18.29 -1.67 -0.19
C THR A 218 -19.70 -2.21 -0.37
N ILE A 219 -20.40 -1.73 -1.40
CA ILE A 219 -21.66 -2.29 -1.87
C ILE A 219 -21.41 -2.81 -3.29
N ALA A 220 -21.61 -4.10 -3.50
CA ALA A 220 -21.52 -4.71 -4.82
C ALA A 220 -22.87 -5.30 -5.22
N ARG A 221 -23.23 -5.17 -6.51
CA ARG A 221 -24.48 -5.71 -7.04
C ARG A 221 -24.33 -6.26 -8.45
N VAL A 222 -24.78 -7.48 -8.65
CA VAL A 222 -25.12 -8.06 -9.95
C VAL A 222 -26.49 -7.52 -10.35
N VAL A 223 -26.50 -6.49 -11.19
CA VAL A 223 -27.72 -5.78 -11.60
C VAL A 223 -28.53 -6.65 -12.55
N ASN A 224 -27.85 -7.30 -13.51
CA ASN A 224 -28.43 -8.26 -14.43
C ASN A 224 -27.35 -9.22 -14.96
N LYS A 225 -27.71 -10.15 -15.86
CA LYS A 225 -26.78 -11.15 -16.42
C LYS A 225 -25.57 -10.56 -17.14
N LYS A 226 -25.63 -9.29 -17.55
CA LYS A 226 -24.58 -8.59 -18.29
C LYS A 226 -23.92 -7.46 -17.49
N LEU A 227 -24.39 -7.09 -16.31
CA LEU A 227 -23.92 -5.90 -15.60
C LEU A 227 -23.70 -6.17 -14.12
N GLN A 228 -22.50 -5.87 -13.67
CA GLN A 228 -22.12 -5.83 -12.26
C GLN A 228 -21.56 -4.46 -11.92
N VAL A 229 -21.92 -3.94 -10.77
CA VAL A 229 -21.45 -2.65 -10.28
C VAL A 229 -21.01 -2.77 -8.82
N SER A 230 -19.99 -2.03 -8.42
CA SER A 230 -19.66 -1.87 -7.01
C SER A 230 -19.23 -0.45 -6.71
N ILE A 231 -19.64 0.04 -5.54
CA ILE A 231 -19.19 1.31 -4.99
C ILE A 231 -18.44 1.01 -3.69
N THR A 232 -17.27 1.59 -3.55
CA THR A 232 -16.45 1.51 -2.34
C THR A 232 -16.15 2.92 -1.86
N GLY A 233 -16.41 3.19 -0.58
CA GLY A 233 -15.98 4.42 0.09
C GLY A 233 -15.06 4.07 1.23
N ASP A 234 -13.88 4.68 1.26
CA ASP A 234 -12.96 4.53 2.37
C ASP A 234 -12.83 5.85 3.14
N PHE A 235 -12.57 5.74 4.44
CA PHE A 235 -12.21 6.84 5.30
C PHE A 235 -10.91 6.45 6.02
N VAL A 236 -9.88 7.25 5.84
CA VAL A 236 -8.56 7.04 6.43
C VAL A 236 -8.20 8.24 7.27
N TYR A 237 -7.91 8.00 8.55
CA TYR A 237 -7.38 9.00 9.47
C TYR A 237 -5.99 8.56 9.93
N GLN A 238 -4.99 9.43 9.76
CA GLN A 238 -3.62 9.14 10.17
C GLN A 238 -3.13 10.22 11.14
N THR A 239 -2.33 9.82 12.13
CA THR A 239 -1.73 10.74 13.10
C THR A 239 -0.33 10.29 13.53
N GLY A 240 0.51 11.22 13.98
CA GLY A 240 1.92 10.99 14.31
C GLY A 240 2.86 11.38 13.15
N LEU A 241 3.87 10.55 12.86
CA LEU A 241 4.82 10.81 11.78
C LEU A 241 4.13 10.74 10.41
N LEU A 242 3.87 11.91 9.81
CA LEU A 242 3.18 12.01 8.52
C LEU A 242 4.06 12.55 7.40
N ASN A 243 5.27 13.01 7.71
CA ASN A 243 6.31 13.32 6.75
C ASN A 243 7.33 12.17 6.69
N THR A 244 8.00 12.04 5.55
CA THR A 244 9.18 11.18 5.42
C THR A 244 10.41 12.04 5.72
N PRO A 245 11.07 11.91 6.89
CA PRO A 245 12.16 12.80 7.34
C PRO A 245 13.34 12.92 6.37
N PHE A 246 13.49 11.90 5.54
CA PHE A 246 14.64 11.67 4.69
C PHE A 246 14.47 12.23 3.27
N HIS A 247 13.24 12.50 2.84
CA HIS A 247 12.98 13.02 1.50
C HIS A 247 13.16 14.53 1.44
N ARG A 248 13.80 14.98 0.37
CA ARG A 248 14.02 16.40 0.06
C ARG A 248 12.83 16.93 -0.72
N VAL A 249 12.18 17.99 -0.22
CA VAL A 249 11.20 18.75 -1.02
C VAL A 249 11.91 19.92 -1.68
N TYR A 250 11.89 19.93 -3.01
CA TYR A 250 12.46 21.00 -3.84
C TYR A 250 11.37 22.02 -4.13
N PHE A 251 11.64 23.30 -3.84
CA PHE A 251 10.71 24.39 -4.13
C PHE A 251 11.20 25.11 -5.39
N ASP A 252 10.30 25.31 -6.36
CA ASP A 252 10.52 26.19 -7.52
C ASP A 252 10.09 27.62 -7.15
N ASP A 253 10.82 28.24 -6.22
CA ASP A 253 10.53 29.60 -5.74
C ASP A 253 11.20 30.70 -6.58
N GLY A 254 11.57 30.38 -7.83
CA GLY A 254 12.18 31.32 -8.78
C GLY A 254 13.67 31.58 -8.53
N PHE A 255 14.34 30.74 -7.74
CA PHE A 255 15.78 30.82 -7.53
C PHE A 255 16.54 30.16 -8.69
N ASP A 256 17.26 30.97 -9.47
CA ASP A 256 18.12 30.46 -10.55
C ASP A 256 19.37 29.78 -9.97
N ALA A 257 19.32 28.46 -9.82
CA ALA A 257 20.42 27.62 -9.36
C ALA A 257 21.33 27.16 -10.51
N SER A 258 21.17 27.65 -11.75
CA SER A 258 21.92 27.17 -12.92
C SER A 258 23.44 27.40 -12.84
N GLY A 259 23.90 28.26 -11.91
CA GLY A 259 25.31 28.55 -11.66
C GLY A 259 25.89 27.90 -10.41
N LEU A 260 25.13 27.07 -9.69
CA LEU A 260 25.58 26.36 -8.50
C LEU A 260 25.97 24.92 -8.85
N ASP A 261 27.15 24.49 -8.41
CA ASP A 261 27.52 23.08 -8.42
C ASP A 261 26.53 22.24 -7.59
N GLU A 262 26.40 20.95 -7.89
CA GLU A 262 25.41 20.05 -7.31
C GLU A 262 25.53 20.02 -5.77
N LEU A 263 26.76 20.00 -5.25
CA LEU A 263 27.04 20.09 -3.80
C LEU A 263 26.62 21.45 -3.19
N SER A 264 26.69 22.53 -3.97
CA SER A 264 26.28 23.87 -3.55
C SER A 264 24.76 24.05 -3.59
N THR A 265 24.09 23.37 -4.51
CA THR A 265 22.63 23.24 -4.58
C THR A 265 22.11 22.38 -3.43
N ILE A 266 22.83 21.30 -3.09
CA ILE A 266 22.55 20.42 -1.95
C ILE A 266 22.61 21.18 -0.62
N LYS A 267 23.63 22.04 -0.44
CA LYS A 267 23.84 22.85 0.79
C LYS A 267 22.98 24.10 0.88
N SER A 268 22.30 24.50 -0.20
CA SER A 268 21.50 25.73 -0.23
C SER A 268 20.13 25.55 0.43
N LYS A 269 19.93 26.18 1.59
CA LYS A 269 18.63 26.31 2.27
C LYS A 269 17.52 26.98 1.45
N LYS A 270 17.88 27.67 0.36
CA LYS A 270 16.90 28.36 -0.50
C LYS A 270 16.20 27.40 -1.45
N VAL A 271 16.86 26.30 -1.81
CA VAL A 271 16.35 25.34 -2.81
C VAL A 271 15.55 24.20 -2.16
N ARG A 272 15.77 23.93 -0.87
CA ARG A 272 15.12 22.83 -0.14
C ARG A 272 14.61 23.26 1.23
N LYS A 273 13.40 22.81 1.57
CA LYS A 273 12.89 22.85 2.95
C LYS A 273 12.46 21.46 3.37
N ARG A 274 12.56 21.19 4.68
CA ARG A 274 11.90 20.04 5.30
C ARG A 274 10.38 20.25 5.20
N GLU A 275 9.66 19.22 4.77
CA GLU A 275 8.20 19.26 4.83
C GLU A 275 7.75 19.16 6.29
N PHE A 276 7.13 20.22 6.80
CA PHE A 276 6.46 20.21 8.10
C PHE A 276 4.98 19.96 7.86
N LEU A 277 4.54 18.74 8.15
CA LEU A 277 3.15 18.35 8.02
C LEU A 277 2.45 18.43 9.38
N PRO A 278 1.18 18.85 9.44
CA PRO A 278 0.39 18.74 10.66
C PRO A 278 0.34 17.28 11.14
N ASP A 279 0.18 17.07 12.45
CA ASP A 279 0.15 15.76 13.10
C ASP A 279 -1.07 14.89 12.74
N SER A 280 -1.94 15.34 11.81
CA SER A 280 -3.09 14.59 11.34
C SER A 280 -3.35 14.73 9.83
N ARG A 281 -3.98 13.70 9.24
CA ARG A 281 -4.39 13.63 7.83
C ARG A 281 -5.70 12.88 7.68
N ILE A 282 -6.58 13.37 6.82
CA ILE A 282 -7.82 12.70 6.44
C ILE A 282 -7.82 12.44 4.93
N LYS A 283 -8.09 11.18 4.55
CA LYS A 283 -8.35 10.78 3.16
C LYS A 283 -9.71 10.13 3.03
N ILE A 284 -10.42 10.50 1.96
CA ILE A 284 -11.74 9.97 1.63
C ILE A 284 -11.76 9.60 0.14
N PRO A 285 -11.27 8.41 -0.23
CA PRO A 285 -11.44 7.89 -1.58
C PRO A 285 -12.84 7.30 -1.77
N VAL A 286 -13.42 7.54 -2.94
CA VAL A 286 -14.67 6.91 -3.39
C VAL A 286 -14.43 6.29 -4.76
N ALA A 287 -14.64 4.98 -4.87
CA ALA A 287 -14.43 4.21 -6.09
C ALA A 287 -15.74 3.63 -6.62
N LEU A 288 -15.91 3.70 -7.93
CA LEU A 288 -16.94 3.03 -8.71
C LEU A 288 -16.28 2.04 -9.66
N ARG A 289 -16.76 0.80 -9.65
CA ARG A 289 -16.35 -0.25 -10.59
C ARG A 289 -17.58 -0.78 -11.31
N LEU A 290 -17.44 -0.99 -12.61
CA LEU A 290 -18.49 -1.47 -13.50
C LEU A 290 -17.92 -2.55 -14.41
N HIS A 291 -18.56 -3.72 -14.46
CA HIS A 291 -18.25 -4.76 -15.44
C HIS A 291 -19.49 -5.01 -16.31
N TYR A 292 -19.35 -4.80 -17.62
CA TYR A 292 -20.41 -5.04 -18.60
C TYR A 292 -19.99 -6.11 -19.61
N TYR A 293 -20.72 -7.22 -19.63
CA TYR A 293 -20.49 -8.35 -20.51
C TYR A 293 -21.27 -8.15 -21.80
N ILE A 294 -20.58 -7.80 -22.88
CA ILE A 294 -21.21 -7.63 -24.20
C ILE A 294 -21.73 -9.00 -24.67
N ASN A 295 -20.87 -10.00 -24.59
CA ASN A 295 -21.12 -11.41 -24.91
C ASN A 295 -20.17 -12.32 -24.07
N SER A 296 -20.07 -13.60 -24.42
CA SER A 296 -19.21 -14.59 -23.73
C SER A 296 -17.71 -14.35 -23.90
N THR A 297 -17.30 -13.49 -24.83
CA THR A 297 -15.90 -13.26 -25.19
C THR A 297 -15.42 -11.89 -24.73
N PHE A 298 -16.27 -10.86 -24.79
CA PHE A 298 -15.88 -9.48 -24.54
C PHE A 298 -16.56 -8.89 -23.31
N ILE A 299 -15.75 -8.25 -22.46
CA ILE A 299 -16.17 -7.58 -21.23
C ILE A 299 -15.58 -6.16 -21.24
N VAL A 300 -16.43 -5.18 -20.95
CA VAL A 300 -16.01 -3.80 -20.68
C VAL A 300 -15.86 -3.64 -19.17
N ARG A 301 -14.69 -3.19 -18.73
CA ARG A 301 -14.40 -2.88 -17.33
C ARG A 301 -14.20 -1.37 -17.18
N GLY A 302 -15.11 -0.74 -16.46
CA GLY A 302 -15.00 0.66 -16.05
C GLY A 302 -14.54 0.75 -14.60
N PHE A 303 -13.61 1.64 -14.34
CA PHE A 303 -13.17 1.99 -13.00
C PHE A 303 -13.02 3.50 -12.91
N TYR A 304 -13.57 4.08 -11.85
CA TYR A 304 -13.42 5.49 -11.54
C TYR A 304 -13.17 5.63 -10.05
N ARG A 305 -12.19 6.44 -9.66
CA ARG A 305 -11.94 6.74 -8.25
C ARG A 305 -11.72 8.24 -8.07
N TYR A 306 -12.47 8.80 -7.15
CA TYR A 306 -12.30 10.16 -6.66
C TYR A 306 -11.54 10.13 -5.35
N TYR A 307 -10.61 11.05 -5.16
CA TYR A 307 -9.83 11.19 -3.94
C TYR A 307 -10.04 12.58 -3.36
N TYR A 308 -10.53 12.63 -2.13
CA TYR A 308 -10.40 13.80 -1.29
C TYR A 308 -9.28 13.56 -0.28
N ASP A 309 -8.35 14.50 -0.20
CA ASP A 309 -7.24 14.50 0.74
C ASP A 309 -7.14 15.93 1.26
N ASP A 310 -7.15 16.10 2.59
CA ASP A 310 -7.03 17.43 3.22
C ASP A 310 -5.66 18.08 2.98
N ARG A 311 -4.74 17.36 2.32
CA ARG A 311 -3.41 17.81 1.92
C ARG A 311 -3.28 18.12 0.43
N GLY A 312 -4.38 18.16 -0.33
CA GLY A 312 -4.35 18.37 -1.78
C GLY A 312 -4.17 19.83 -2.23
N SER A 313 -2.94 20.35 -2.16
CA SER A 313 -2.21 20.96 -3.30
C SER A 313 -0.75 21.19 -2.94
#